data_AF-H9FI23-F1
#
_entry.id   AF-H9FI23-F1
#
_cell.length_a   1.000
_cell.length_b   1.000
_cell.length_c   1.000
_cell.angle_alpha   90.00
_cell.angle_beta   90.00
_cell.angle_gamma   90.00
#
_symmetry.space_group_name_H-M   'P 1'
#
loop_
_entity.id
_entity.type
_entity.pdbx_description
1 polymer ?
#
loop_
_entity_poly.entity_id
_entity_poly.type
_entity_poly.pdbx_seq_one_letter_code
_entity_poly.pdbx_strand_id
1 'polypeptide(L)'
;FGFSIKGCRACRCSPLGAASAQCHENGTCICRPGFEGYKCDRCHDNFFLTADGTHCQECPSCYALVKEEAAKLKAKLTLMEGWLQGSNCGSPWGPLDILLGEAPRGDIYQG
;
A
#
# COMPACT_ATOMS: atom_id res chain seq x y z
N PHE A 1 15.42 -11.49 31.60
CA PHE A 1 15.80 -12.45 30.53
C PHE A 1 14.54 -13.10 29.97
N GLY A 2 13.98 -12.56 28.88
CA GLY A 2 12.70 -13.02 28.31
C GLY A 2 12.92 -14.07 27.23
N PHE A 3 12.73 -15.35 27.56
CA PHE A 3 12.81 -16.44 26.59
C PHE A 3 11.41 -16.77 26.08
N SER A 4 11.10 -16.34 24.86
CA SER A 4 10.08 -17.03 24.06
C SER A 4 10.53 -18.48 23.81
N ILE A 5 9.60 -19.42 23.61
CA ILE A 5 9.91 -20.82 23.21
C ILE A 5 10.77 -20.93 21.94
N LYS A 6 10.95 -19.84 21.18
CA LYS A 6 11.86 -19.72 20.02
C LYS A 6 13.23 -19.10 20.35
N GLY A 7 13.55 -18.83 21.61
CA GLY A 7 14.77 -18.14 22.04
C GLY A 7 14.85 -16.67 21.62
N CYS A 8 16.02 -16.06 21.77
CA CYS A 8 16.29 -14.70 21.25
C CYS A 8 16.46 -14.76 19.73
N ARG A 9 15.73 -13.91 19.00
CA ARG A 9 15.89 -13.75 17.56
C ARG A 9 16.84 -12.59 17.27
N ALA A 10 17.80 -12.80 16.37
CA ALA A 10 18.66 -11.72 15.89
C ALA A 10 17.85 -10.59 15.23
N CYS A 11 18.15 -9.34 15.59
CA CYS A 11 17.46 -8.16 15.10
C CYS A 11 17.59 -7.98 13.58
N ARG A 12 18.78 -8.21 13.00
CA ARG A 12 19.06 -7.99 11.56
C ARG A 12 18.59 -6.62 11.05
N CYS A 13 18.91 -5.56 11.80
CA CYS A 13 18.68 -4.19 11.34
C CYS A 13 19.59 -3.87 10.14
N SER A 14 19.08 -3.09 9.18
CA SER A 14 19.85 -2.66 8.01
C SER A 14 21.05 -1.82 8.45
N PRO A 15 22.29 -2.17 8.05
CA PRO A 15 23.46 -1.38 8.41
C PRO A 15 23.46 0.01 7.74
N LEU A 16 22.70 0.17 6.65
CA LEU A 16 22.60 1.43 5.92
C LEU A 16 21.64 2.40 6.63
N GLY A 17 20.43 1.91 6.95
CA GLY A 17 19.35 2.75 7.45
C GLY A 17 19.16 2.72 8.96
N ALA A 18 19.74 1.77 9.69
CA ALA A 18 19.57 1.71 11.14
C ALA A 18 20.56 2.63 11.87
N ALA A 19 20.09 3.28 12.92
CA ALA A 19 20.93 4.05 13.83
C ALA A 19 21.79 3.14 14.72
N SER A 20 21.33 1.91 14.98
CA SER A 20 22.07 0.91 15.73
C SER A 20 21.74 -0.51 15.26
N ALA A 21 22.63 -1.47 15.56
CA ALA A 21 22.36 -2.89 15.34
C ALA A 21 21.38 -3.49 16.38
N GLN A 22 21.08 -2.75 17.45
CA GLN A 22 20.12 -3.14 18.47
C GLN A 22 18.71 -2.76 18.04
N CYS A 23 17.77 -3.68 18.25
CA CYS A 23 16.35 -3.45 18.04
C CYS A 23 15.63 -3.31 19.38
N HIS A 24 14.45 -2.71 19.36
CA HIS A 24 13.54 -2.71 20.49
C HIS A 24 13.12 -4.15 20.87
N GLU A 25 12.51 -4.31 22.04
CA GLU A 25 12.04 -5.62 22.52
C GLU A 25 11.02 -6.29 21.56
N ASN A 26 10.28 -5.49 20.79
CA ASN A 26 9.36 -5.97 19.74
C ASN A 26 10.07 -6.35 18.42
N GLY A 27 11.39 -6.21 18.36
CA GLY A 27 12.24 -6.49 17.20
C GLY A 27 12.31 -5.37 16.15
N THR A 28 11.67 -4.23 16.37
CA THR A 28 11.74 -3.07 15.47
C THR A 28 13.06 -2.33 15.63
N CYS A 29 13.68 -1.96 14.51
CA CYS A 29 14.95 -1.24 14.49
C CYS A 29 14.73 0.27 14.61
N ILE A 30 15.70 0.98 15.18
CA ILE A 30 15.70 2.45 15.22
C ILE A 30 16.31 2.94 13.91
N CYS A 31 15.53 3.69 13.12
CA CYS A 31 15.96 4.15 11.80
C CYS A 31 16.61 5.53 11.85
N ARG A 32 17.57 5.76 10.96
CA ARG A 32 18.15 7.07 10.67
C ARG A 32 17.12 7.94 9.93
N PRO A 33 17.25 9.27 9.97
CA PRO A 33 16.39 10.16 9.20
C PRO A 33 16.37 9.77 7.71
N GLY A 34 15.17 9.74 7.12
CA GLY A 34 14.96 9.35 5.73
C GLY A 34 14.84 7.85 5.47
N PHE A 35 15.09 6.98 6.46
CA PHE A 35 14.86 5.53 6.36
C PHE A 35 13.63 5.09 7.17
N GLU A 36 12.94 4.08 6.67
CA GLU A 36 11.75 3.50 7.29
C GLU A 36 11.69 1.97 7.13
N GLY A 37 10.65 1.37 7.72
CA GLY A 37 10.42 -0.07 7.70
C GLY A 37 10.90 -0.76 8.98
N TYR A 38 10.46 -2.00 9.18
CA TYR A 38 10.73 -2.76 10.41
C TYR A 38 12.24 -2.95 10.68
N LYS A 39 13.03 -3.00 9.60
CA LYS A 39 14.50 -3.15 9.63
C LYS A 39 15.25 -1.95 9.07
N CYS A 40 14.59 -0.82 8.79
CA CYS A 40 15.20 0.36 8.20
C CYS A 40 15.86 0.08 6.83
N ASP A 41 15.23 -0.78 6.04
CA ASP A 41 15.72 -1.28 4.75
C ASP A 41 15.19 -0.49 3.55
N ARG A 42 14.33 0.51 3.80
CA ARG A 42 13.70 1.34 2.76
C ARG A 42 13.87 2.82 3.10
N CYS A 43 13.90 3.65 2.06
CA CYS A 43 13.75 5.09 2.25
C CYS A 43 12.29 5.44 2.53
N HIS A 44 12.08 6.51 3.28
CA HIS A 44 10.76 7.09 3.48
C HIS A 44 10.08 7.40 2.15
N ASP A 45 8.76 7.40 2.21
CA ASP A 45 7.92 7.98 1.17
C ASP A 45 8.43 9.38 0.76
N ASN A 46 8.58 9.63 -0.54
CA ASN A 46 9.24 10.83 -1.13
C ASN A 46 10.76 10.89 -1.04
N PHE A 47 11.43 9.82 -0.66
CA PHE A 47 12.89 9.74 -0.68
C PHE A 47 13.36 8.65 -1.65
N PHE A 48 14.54 8.83 -2.21
CA PHE A 48 15.22 7.85 -3.07
C PHE A 48 16.61 7.55 -2.53
N LEU A 49 17.09 6.32 -2.78
CA LEU A 49 18.45 5.95 -2.44
C LEU A 49 19.42 6.64 -3.40
N THR A 50 20.41 7.32 -2.86
CA THR A 50 21.44 8.01 -3.65
C THR A 50 22.32 7.04 -4.44
N ALA A 51 23.03 7.57 -5.44
CA ALA A 51 23.90 6.77 -6.32
C ALA A 51 24.95 5.96 -5.55
N ASP A 52 25.44 6.49 -4.42
CA ASP A 52 26.41 5.82 -3.55
C ASP A 52 25.79 4.73 -2.67
N GLY A 53 24.46 4.63 -2.62
CA GLY A 53 23.74 3.62 -1.84
C GLY A 53 23.76 3.86 -0.32
N THR A 54 24.22 5.02 0.13
CA THR A 54 24.52 5.28 1.55
C THR A 54 23.43 6.06 2.29
N HIS A 55 22.68 6.90 1.59
CA HIS A 55 21.69 7.78 2.19
C HIS A 55 20.45 7.93 1.32
N CYS A 56 19.34 8.21 2.01
CA CYS A 56 18.07 8.57 1.39
C CYS A 56 18.03 10.08 1.18
N GLN A 57 17.87 10.51 -0.07
CA GLN A 57 17.70 11.91 -0.43
C GLN A 57 16.23 12.17 -0.77
N GLU A 58 15.72 13.33 -0.39
CA GLU A 58 14.36 13.74 -0.75
C GLU A 58 14.23 13.97 -2.26
N CYS A 59 13.12 13.53 -2.83
CA CYS A 59 12.76 13.80 -4.22
C CYS A 59 12.62 15.32 -4.47
N PRO A 60 12.84 15.78 -5.71
CA PRO A 60 12.66 17.19 -6.07
C PRO A 60 11.26 17.72 -5.71
N SER A 61 11.13 19.03 -5.43
CA SER A 61 9.89 19.64 -4.94
C SER A 61 8.64 19.35 -5.79
N CYS A 62 8.80 19.18 -7.10
CA CYS A 62 7.70 18.82 -8.01
C CYS A 62 7.06 17.47 -7.64
N TYR A 63 7.85 16.52 -7.13
CA TYR A 63 7.36 15.20 -6.75
C TYR A 63 6.35 15.26 -5.60
N ALA A 64 6.57 16.14 -4.61
CA ALA A 64 5.65 16.32 -3.50
C ALA A 64 4.28 16.83 -3.97
N LEU A 65 4.27 17.81 -4.88
CA LEU A 65 3.05 18.36 -5.48
C LEU A 65 2.30 17.29 -6.29
N VAL A 66 3.01 16.56 -7.15
CA VAL A 66 2.42 15.49 -7.96
C VAL A 66 1.85 14.39 -7.06
N LYS A 67 2.54 14.03 -5.98
CA LYS A 67 2.06 13.02 -5.03
C LYS A 67 0.76 13.45 -4.35
N GLU A 68 0.62 14.71 -3.96
CA GLU A 68 -0.61 15.21 -3.34
C GLU A 68 -1.80 15.11 -4.30
N GLU A 69 -1.63 15.57 -5.54
CA GLU A 69 -2.68 15.48 -6.57
C GLU A 69 -3.00 14.01 -6.91
N ALA A 70 -1.99 13.15 -6.99
CA ALA A 70 -2.18 11.72 -7.18
C ALA A 70 -2.94 11.07 -6.03
N ALA A 71 -2.72 11.51 -4.78
CA ALA A 71 -3.45 11.01 -3.61
C ALA A 71 -4.95 11.37 -3.68
N LYS A 72 -5.30 12.56 -4.18
CA LYS A 72 -6.70 12.99 -4.41
C LYS A 72 -7.38 12.06 -5.42
N LEU A 73 -6.71 11.77 -6.53
CA LEU A 73 -7.21 10.85 -7.54
C LEU A 73 -7.35 9.42 -6.98
N LYS A 74 -6.35 8.94 -6.24
CA LYS A 74 -6.40 7.62 -5.60
C LYS A 74 -7.56 7.49 -4.62
N ALA A 75 -7.82 8.52 -3.81
CA ALA A 75 -8.96 8.53 -2.89
C ALA A 75 -10.29 8.42 -3.63
N LYS A 76 -10.44 9.15 -4.75
CA LYS A 76 -11.62 9.06 -5.61
C LYS A 76 -11.78 7.66 -6.22
N LEU A 77 -10.68 7.03 -6.64
CA LEU A 77 -10.69 5.65 -7.15
C LEU A 77 -11.11 4.66 -6.05
N THR A 78 -10.55 4.76 -4.84
CA THR A 78 -10.93 3.86 -3.74
C THR A 78 -12.39 4.00 -3.33
N LEU A 79 -12.95 5.21 -3.44
CA LEU A 79 -14.39 5.43 -3.25
C LEU A 79 -15.18 4.67 -4.32
N MET A 80 -14.81 4.82 -5.59
CA MET A 80 -15.43 4.12 -6.73
C MET A 80 -15.34 2.60 -6.60
N GLU A 81 -14.20 2.05 -6.16
CA GLU A 81 -14.01 0.62 -5.91
C GLU A 81 -14.95 0.08 -4.81
N GLY A 82 -15.20 0.87 -3.75
CA GLY A 82 -16.15 0.50 -2.71
C GLY A 82 -17.56 0.29 -3.23
N TRP A 83 -18.00 1.08 -4.21
CA TRP A 83 -19.30 0.88 -4.87
C TRP A 83 -19.35 -0.39 -5.73
N LEU A 84 -18.24 -0.73 -6.38
CA LEU A 84 -18.13 -1.97 -7.17
C LEU A 84 -18.10 -3.22 -6.29
N GLN A 85 -17.50 -3.15 -5.10
CA GLN A 85 -17.49 -4.25 -4.14
C GLN A 85 -18.83 -4.42 -3.41
N GLY A 86 -19.59 -3.33 -3.23
CA GLY A 86 -20.91 -3.34 -2.59
C GLY A 86 -22.08 -3.70 -3.52
N SER A 87 -21.86 -3.73 -4.83
CA SER A 87 -22.85 -4.18 -5.79
C SER A 87 -22.63 -5.66 -6.09
N ASN A 88 -23.60 -6.49 -5.72
CA ASN A 88 -23.60 -7.91 -6.07
C ASN A 88 -23.97 -8.04 -7.56
N CYS A 89 -23.12 -7.52 -8.46
CA CYS A 89 -23.24 -7.62 -9.91
C CYS A 89 -23.11 -9.07 -10.42
N GLY A 90 -22.97 -10.04 -9.52
CA GLY A 90 -22.94 -11.48 -9.79
C GLY A 90 -24.18 -12.25 -9.32
N SER A 91 -25.20 -11.60 -8.76
CA SER A 91 -26.48 -12.27 -8.56
C SER A 91 -27.22 -12.35 -9.91
N PRO A 92 -27.56 -13.54 -10.41
CA PRO A 92 -28.54 -13.66 -11.47
C PRO A 92 -29.79 -12.93 -10.99
N TRP A 93 -30.36 -12.05 -11.81
CA TRP A 93 -31.68 -11.50 -11.53
C TRP A 93 -32.63 -12.70 -11.44
N GLY A 94 -32.87 -13.15 -10.22
CA GLY A 94 -33.74 -14.29 -9.91
C GLY A 94 -35.17 -13.96 -10.29
N PRO A 95 -36.00 -14.99 -10.54
CA PRO A 95 -37.17 -14.89 -11.40
C PRO A 95 -38.28 -14.04 -10.79
N LEU A 96 -38.27 -12.74 -11.08
CA LEU A 96 -39.42 -11.86 -10.89
C LEU A 96 -39.62 -10.88 -12.06
N ASP A 97 -39.19 -11.24 -13.26
CA ASP A 97 -39.42 -10.46 -14.50
C ASP A 97 -40.21 -11.26 -15.56
N ILE A 98 -41.14 -12.12 -15.12
CA ILE A 98 -42.11 -12.79 -16.02
C ILE A 98 -43.53 -12.22 -15.90
N LEU A 99 -43.79 -11.20 -15.07
CA LEU A 99 -45.18 -10.76 -14.81
C LEU A 99 -45.58 -9.35 -15.25
N LEU A 100 -44.80 -8.61 -16.02
CA LEU A 100 -45.37 -7.57 -16.88
C LEU A 100 -44.38 -7.20 -17.97
N GLY A 101 -44.66 -7.64 -19.20
CA GLY A 101 -43.76 -7.52 -20.34
C GLY A 101 -43.36 -6.08 -20.66
N GLU A 102 -42.06 -5.88 -20.87
CA GLU A 102 -41.44 -5.27 -22.04
C GLU A 102 -39.93 -5.14 -21.74
N ALA A 103 -39.10 -5.98 -22.39
CA ALA A 103 -37.66 -5.86 -22.27
C ALA A 103 -37.15 -4.68 -23.13
N PRO A 104 -36.21 -3.84 -22.64
CA PRO A 104 -35.55 -2.86 -23.47
C PRO A 104 -34.63 -3.55 -24.49
N ARG A 105 -34.80 -3.18 -25.78
CA ARG A 105 -33.90 -3.58 -26.87
C ARG A 105 -32.49 -3.04 -26.60
N GLY A 106 -31.61 -3.90 -26.11
CA GLY A 106 -30.17 -3.71 -26.15
C GLY A 106 -29.57 -4.56 -27.26
N ASP A 107 -28.93 -3.93 -28.23
CA ASP A 107 -28.28 -4.61 -29.35
C ASP A 107 -27.03 -5.34 -28.86
N ILE A 108 -27.00 -6.66 -29.10
CA ILE A 108 -25.84 -7.51 -28.86
C ILE A 108 -24.79 -7.18 -29.92
N TYR A 109 -23.66 -6.60 -29.50
CA TYR A 109 -22.43 -6.61 -30.29
C TYR A 109 -21.75 -7.97 -30.13
N GLN A 110 -21.69 -8.73 -31.23
CA GLN A 110 -20.94 -9.96 -31.33
C GLN A 110 -19.68 -9.70 -32.15
N GLY A 111 -18.51 -9.86 -31.53
CA GLY A 111 -17.19 -9.86 -32.18
C GLY A 111 -16.43 -11.11 -31.76
#